data_AF-A0A4R2IW24-F1
#
_entry.id   AF-A0A4R2IW24-F1
#
_cell.length_a   1.000
_cell.length_b   1.000
_cell.length_c   1.000
_cell.angle_alpha   90.00
_cell.angle_beta   90.00
_cell.angle_gamma   90.00
#
_symmetry.space_group_name_H-M   'P 1'
#
loop_
_entity.id
_entity.type
_entity.pdbx_description
1 polymer ?
#
loop_
_entity_poly.entity_id
_entity_poly.type
_entity_poly.pdbx_seq_one_letter_code
_entity_poly.pdbx_strand_id
1 'polypeptide(L)'
;MSQLVETPELVVLAEAHWPEPGDDVVPALPGFVLSTFNPLAAVVADRCLQHHQPSEATGIVIESSGDHVSAAHVRQAVADGKRIGPLFFFQSVPNSVAGLIAAKWNLRGPVVAVTDGGLDEAALLIGDGDADQVLIVQITGVQAAALLVSGGDLT
;
A
#
# COMPACT_ATOMS: atom_id res chain seq x y z
N MET A 1 24.31 -4.63 -23.37
CA MET A 1 24.66 -3.33 -22.76
C MET A 1 23.52 -3.01 -21.83
N SER A 2 23.68 -3.27 -20.52
CA SER A 2 22.69 -2.88 -19.52
C SER A 2 22.82 -1.38 -19.35
N GLN A 3 21.82 -0.61 -19.78
CA GLN A 3 21.73 0.77 -19.29
C GLN A 3 21.52 0.66 -17.79
N LEU A 4 22.37 1.35 -17.01
CA LEU A 4 22.06 1.64 -15.62
C LEU A 4 20.80 2.51 -15.67
N VAL A 5 19.71 2.03 -15.08
CA VAL A 5 18.50 2.83 -14.89
C VAL A 5 18.89 3.98 -13.96
N GLU A 6 18.82 5.22 -14.46
CA GLU A 6 18.96 6.40 -13.61
C GLU A 6 17.65 6.52 -12.80
N THR A 7 17.71 6.22 -11.51
CA THR A 7 16.58 6.46 -10.60
C THR A 7 16.50 7.96 -10.29
N PRO A 8 15.34 8.61 -10.50
CA PRO A 8 15.19 10.02 -10.19
C PRO A 8 15.22 10.26 -8.69
N GLU A 9 15.61 11.47 -8.28
CA GLU A 9 15.31 11.94 -6.93
C GLU A 9 13.79 12.07 -6.76
N LEU A 10 13.30 11.58 -5.62
CA LEU A 10 11.87 11.57 -5.32
C LEU A 10 11.45 12.83 -4.57
N VAL A 11 10.36 13.43 -5.02
CA VAL A 11 9.70 14.56 -4.37
C VAL A 11 8.41 14.06 -3.73
N VAL A 12 8.22 14.38 -2.44
CA VAL A 12 6.97 14.11 -1.73
C VAL A 12 5.92 15.16 -2.08
N LEU A 13 4.80 14.73 -2.65
CA LEU A 13 3.66 15.56 -3.03
C LEU A 13 2.63 15.64 -1.91
N ALA A 14 2.46 14.53 -1.18
CA ALA A 14 1.57 14.44 -0.03
C ALA A 14 2.01 13.31 0.90
N GLU A 15 1.60 13.44 2.16
CA GLU A 15 1.77 12.42 3.18
C GLU A 15 0.51 12.29 4.04
N ALA A 16 0.33 11.12 4.63
CA ALA A 16 -0.65 10.88 5.67
C ALA A 16 -0.18 9.75 6.60
N HIS A 17 -0.67 9.75 7.84
CA HIS A 17 -0.30 8.74 8.82
C HIS A 17 -1.49 8.22 9.61
N TRP A 18 -1.27 7.07 10.22
CA TRP A 18 -2.14 6.51 11.24
C TRP A 18 -1.29 6.01 12.42
N PRO A 19 -1.68 6.32 13.67
CA PRO A 19 -2.78 7.20 14.05
C PRO A 19 -2.42 8.69 13.96
N GLU A 20 -3.40 9.53 13.67
CA GLU A 20 -3.39 10.99 13.82
C GLU A 20 -4.14 11.40 15.12
N PRO A 21 -3.97 12.63 15.64
CA PRO A 21 -4.75 13.10 16.79
C PRO A 21 -6.27 13.03 16.53
N GLY A 22 -6.98 12.25 17.34
CA GLY A 22 -8.41 11.99 17.20
C GLY A 22 -8.76 10.64 16.58
N ASP A 23 -7.75 9.85 16.17
CA ASP A 23 -7.94 8.48 15.74
C ASP A 23 -8.03 7.52 16.92
N ASP A 24 -9.19 6.90 17.08
CA ASP A 24 -9.43 5.90 18.14
C ASP A 24 -9.53 4.47 17.60
N VAL A 25 -10.24 4.28 16.47
CA VAL A 25 -10.53 2.96 15.90
C VAL A 25 -10.37 3.00 14.38
N VAL A 26 -9.63 2.05 13.83
CA VAL A 26 -9.49 1.90 12.38
C VAL A 26 -10.85 1.57 11.77
N PRO A 27 -11.36 2.37 10.83
CA PRO A 27 -12.63 2.09 10.16
C PRO A 27 -12.67 0.69 9.54
N ALA A 28 -13.79 -0.01 9.71
CA ALA A 28 -13.98 -1.31 9.09
C ALA A 28 -14.00 -1.19 7.55
N LEU A 29 -13.38 -2.16 6.87
CA LEU A 29 -13.30 -2.18 5.42
C LEU A 29 -14.04 -3.42 4.85
N PRO A 30 -15.12 -3.24 4.09
CA PRO A 30 -15.85 -4.37 3.51
C PRO A 30 -14.93 -5.30 2.72
N GLY A 31 -15.07 -6.61 2.95
CA GLY A 31 -14.20 -7.62 2.35
C GLY A 31 -12.92 -7.93 3.14
N PHE A 32 -12.61 -7.17 4.19
CA PHE A 32 -11.48 -7.38 5.11
C PHE A 32 -11.99 -7.48 6.55
N VAL A 33 -11.99 -8.69 7.11
CA VAL A 33 -12.91 -9.03 8.21
C VAL A 33 -12.24 -9.37 9.54
N LEU A 34 -10.93 -9.58 9.55
CA LEU A 34 -10.22 -10.08 10.73
C LEU A 34 -9.15 -9.10 11.24
N SER A 35 -8.34 -8.57 10.34
CA SER A 35 -7.17 -7.76 10.66
C SER A 35 -7.38 -6.31 10.28
N THR A 36 -6.77 -5.39 11.03
CA THR A 36 -6.71 -3.97 10.69
C THR A 36 -5.68 -3.67 9.61
N PHE A 37 -4.87 -4.65 9.17
CA PHE A 37 -3.81 -4.48 8.17
C PHE A 37 -4.27 -3.76 6.89
N ASN A 38 -5.24 -4.35 6.18
CA ASN A 38 -5.79 -3.78 4.95
C ASN A 38 -6.63 -2.51 5.21
N PRO A 39 -7.49 -2.45 6.26
CA PRO A 39 -8.14 -1.20 6.67
C PRO A 39 -7.18 -0.02 6.90
N LEU A 40 -6.05 -0.24 7.58
CA LEU A 40 -5.04 0.79 7.83
C LEU A 40 -4.48 1.33 6.51
N ALA A 41 -4.07 0.43 5.62
CA ALA A 41 -3.56 0.78 4.30
C ALA A 41 -4.54 1.66 3.52
N ALA A 42 -5.82 1.27 3.50
CA ALA A 42 -6.86 2.03 2.81
C ALA A 42 -7.08 3.42 3.42
N VAL A 43 -7.02 3.55 4.76
CA VAL A 43 -7.23 4.83 5.44
C VAL A 43 -6.11 5.81 5.14
N VAL A 44 -4.84 5.40 5.29
CA VAL A 44 -3.71 6.31 5.03
C VAL A 44 -3.60 6.65 3.54
N ALA A 45 -3.89 5.70 2.65
CA ALA A 45 -3.98 5.97 1.22
C ALA A 45 -5.06 7.00 0.92
N ASP A 46 -6.26 6.85 1.49
CA ASP A 46 -7.37 7.77 1.26
C ASP A 46 -7.05 9.19 1.71
N ARG A 47 -6.44 9.35 2.89
CA ARG A 47 -6.01 10.66 3.40
C ARG A 47 -4.94 11.28 2.50
N CYS A 48 -3.91 10.52 2.14
CA CYS A 48 -2.83 11.01 1.31
C CYS A 48 -3.33 11.51 -0.06
N LEU A 49 -4.19 10.73 -0.72
CA LEU A 49 -4.77 11.08 -2.02
C LEU A 49 -5.84 12.20 -1.94
N GLN A 50 -6.39 12.49 -0.76
CA GLN A 50 -7.21 13.69 -0.54
C GLN A 50 -6.37 14.96 -0.43
N HIS A 51 -5.13 14.86 0.06
CA HIS A 51 -4.20 16.00 0.15
C HIS A 51 -3.62 16.38 -1.22
N HIS A 52 -3.47 15.42 -2.14
CA HIS A 52 -3.01 15.67 -3.49
C HIS A 52 -3.70 14.75 -4.50
N GLN A 53 -4.30 15.35 -5.53
CA GLN A 53 -5.01 14.59 -6.56
C GLN A 53 -4.01 13.76 -7.39
N PRO A 54 -4.11 12.43 -7.41
CA PRO A 54 -3.22 11.59 -8.19
C PRO A 54 -3.48 11.71 -9.69
N SER A 55 -2.44 11.43 -10.49
CA SER A 55 -2.57 11.13 -11.91
C SER A 55 -3.29 9.78 -12.13
N GLU A 56 -3.84 9.55 -13.33
CA GLU A 56 -4.35 8.21 -13.66
C GLU A 56 -3.24 7.15 -13.72
N ALA A 57 -2.01 7.54 -14.05
CA ALA A 57 -0.86 6.63 -14.17
C ALA A 57 -0.14 6.38 -12.83
N THR A 58 -0.72 6.83 -11.70
CA THR A 58 -0.13 6.63 -10.37
C THR A 58 -0.01 5.14 -10.04
N GLY A 59 1.21 4.69 -9.73
CA GLY A 59 1.50 3.36 -9.22
C GLY A 59 1.24 3.24 -7.72
N ILE A 60 1.15 2.01 -7.21
CA ILE A 60 0.98 1.72 -5.78
C ILE A 60 2.07 0.75 -5.33
N VAL A 61 2.79 1.11 -4.27
CA VAL A 61 3.75 0.23 -3.59
C VAL A 61 3.23 -0.04 -2.17
N ILE A 62 2.98 -1.30 -1.84
CA ILE A 62 2.69 -1.71 -0.45
C ILE A 62 3.97 -2.23 0.19
N GLU A 63 4.49 -1.54 1.20
CA GLU A 63 5.69 -1.94 1.94
C GLU A 63 5.32 -2.51 3.31
N SER A 64 5.55 -3.81 3.50
CA SER A 64 5.14 -4.50 4.72
C SER A 64 5.74 -5.90 4.89
N SER A 65 5.87 -6.34 6.15
CA SER A 65 6.14 -7.75 6.51
C SER A 65 4.91 -8.69 6.41
N GLY A 66 3.75 -8.17 6.01
CA GLY A 66 2.49 -8.89 5.79
C GLY A 66 1.50 -8.82 6.96
N ASP A 67 0.31 -9.41 6.75
CA ASP A 67 -0.77 -9.49 7.73
C ASP A 67 -0.58 -10.67 8.70
N HIS A 68 0.19 -10.43 9.77
CA HIS A 68 0.49 -11.44 10.78
C HIS A 68 -0.75 -11.96 11.53
N VAL A 69 -1.77 -11.13 11.70
CA VAL A 69 -3.01 -11.51 12.39
C VAL A 69 -3.76 -12.54 11.56
N SER A 70 -3.97 -12.27 10.28
CA SER A 70 -4.59 -13.23 9.36
C SER A 70 -3.75 -14.48 9.17
N ALA A 71 -2.43 -14.35 9.07
CA ALA A 71 -1.52 -15.50 8.95
C ALA A 71 -1.58 -16.40 10.19
N ALA A 72 -1.61 -15.84 11.41
CA ALA A 72 -1.74 -16.59 12.65
C ALA A 72 -3.10 -17.29 12.74
N HIS A 73 -4.19 -16.63 12.34
CA HIS A 73 -5.52 -17.23 12.31
C HIS A 73 -5.59 -18.43 11.36
N VAL A 74 -5.11 -18.27 10.13
CA VAL A 74 -5.06 -19.37 9.14
C VAL A 74 -4.23 -20.53 9.68
N ARG A 75 -3.06 -20.25 10.26
CA ARG A 75 -2.19 -21.26 10.88
C ARG A 75 -2.92 -22.05 11.96
N GLN A 76 -3.60 -21.36 12.88
CA GLN A 76 -4.34 -22.02 13.96
C GLN A 76 -5.51 -22.85 13.44
N ALA A 77 -6.28 -22.32 12.48
CA ALA A 77 -7.39 -23.05 11.89
C ALA A 77 -6.92 -24.34 11.18
N VAL A 78 -5.78 -24.30 10.50
CA VAL A 78 -5.16 -25.51 9.92
C VAL A 78 -4.75 -26.50 11.02
N ALA A 79 -4.09 -26.04 12.08
CA ALA A 79 -3.69 -26.89 13.21
C ALA A 79 -4.88 -27.58 13.89
N ASP A 80 -6.02 -26.90 13.95
CA ASP A 80 -7.27 -27.42 14.51
C ASP A 80 -8.04 -28.34 13.53
N GLY A 81 -7.55 -28.55 12.31
CA GLY A 81 -8.24 -29.32 11.27
C GLY A 81 -9.52 -28.63 10.74
N LYS A 82 -9.64 -27.31 10.91
CA LYS A 82 -10.79 -26.51 10.46
C LYS A 82 -10.66 -26.11 9.00
N ARG A 83 -11.80 -25.84 8.36
CA ARG A 83 -11.84 -25.25 7.02
C ARG A 83 -11.49 -23.77 7.08
N ILE A 84 -10.64 -23.33 6.16
CA ILE A 84 -10.32 -21.91 5.99
C ILE A 84 -11.43 -21.23 5.17
N GLY A 85 -11.93 -20.11 5.67
CA GLY A 85 -12.91 -19.31 4.94
C GLY A 85 -12.33 -18.76 3.62
N PRO A 86 -13.09 -18.73 2.52
CA PRO A 86 -12.57 -18.34 1.20
C PRO A 86 -12.02 -16.90 1.16
N LEU A 87 -12.52 -16.01 2.02
CA LEU A 87 -12.01 -14.63 2.12
C LEU A 87 -10.55 -14.55 2.57
N PHE A 88 -10.08 -15.51 3.37
CA PHE A 88 -8.69 -15.52 3.83
C PHE A 88 -7.70 -15.84 2.70
N PHE A 89 -8.15 -16.49 1.62
CA PHE A 89 -7.31 -16.67 0.43
C PHE A 89 -6.98 -15.31 -0.20
N PHE A 90 -8.01 -14.49 -0.45
CA PHE A 90 -7.86 -13.17 -1.07
C PHE A 90 -7.15 -12.15 -0.16
N GLN A 91 -7.31 -12.25 1.16
CA GLN A 91 -6.66 -11.36 2.13
C GLN A 91 -5.21 -11.78 2.48
N SER A 92 -4.76 -12.96 2.05
CA SER A 92 -3.43 -13.49 2.41
C SER A 92 -2.26 -12.79 1.72
N VAL A 93 -2.53 -12.05 0.63
CA VAL A 93 -1.49 -11.35 -0.13
C VAL A 93 -1.41 -9.88 0.31
N PRO A 94 -0.19 -9.36 0.61
CA PRO A 94 -0.02 -7.99 1.11
C PRO A 94 -0.58 -6.90 0.19
N ASN A 95 -0.64 -7.16 -1.12
CA ASN A 95 -1.20 -6.22 -2.12
C ASN A 95 -2.73 -6.31 -2.29
N SER A 96 -3.45 -7.13 -1.53
CA SER A 96 -4.89 -7.35 -1.73
C SER A 96 -5.73 -6.07 -1.63
N VAL A 97 -5.36 -5.13 -0.75
CA VAL A 97 -6.01 -3.82 -0.63
C VAL A 97 -5.69 -2.85 -1.77
N ALA A 98 -4.55 -3.01 -2.46
CA ALA A 98 -4.13 -2.07 -3.50
C ALA A 98 -5.12 -2.01 -4.66
N GLY A 99 -5.73 -3.13 -5.04
CA GLY A 99 -6.79 -3.16 -6.06
C GLY A 99 -8.04 -2.36 -5.66
N LEU A 100 -8.39 -2.36 -4.37
CA LEU A 100 -9.50 -1.54 -3.86
C LEU A 100 -9.15 -0.05 -3.91
N ILE A 101 -7.93 0.32 -3.48
CA ILE A 101 -7.43 1.69 -3.51
C ILE A 101 -7.44 2.21 -4.96
N ALA A 102 -6.85 1.44 -5.89
CA ALA A 102 -6.81 1.78 -7.30
C ALA A 102 -8.20 1.99 -7.89
N ALA A 103 -9.14 1.08 -7.60
CA ALA A 103 -10.51 1.19 -8.09
C ALA A 103 -11.24 2.43 -7.54
N LYS A 104 -11.06 2.76 -6.25
CA LYS A 104 -11.68 3.93 -5.62
C LYS A 104 -11.19 5.24 -6.25
N TRP A 105 -9.90 5.31 -6.57
CA TRP A 105 -9.23 6.53 -7.02
C TRP A 105 -8.97 6.59 -8.54
N ASN A 106 -9.47 5.61 -9.30
CA ASN A 106 -9.23 5.47 -10.75
C ASN A 106 -7.73 5.44 -11.13
N LEU A 107 -6.93 4.76 -10.31
CA LEU A 107 -5.50 4.57 -10.57
C LEU A 107 -5.29 3.39 -11.51
N ARG A 108 -4.39 3.56 -12.48
CA ARG A 108 -4.11 2.60 -13.55
C ARG A 108 -2.63 2.25 -13.67
N GLY A 109 -1.79 2.82 -12.80
CA GLY A 109 -0.39 2.47 -12.71
C GLY A 109 -0.14 1.08 -12.12
N PRO A 110 1.13 0.66 -12.08
CA PRO A 110 1.55 -0.65 -11.56
C PRO A 110 1.24 -0.81 -10.07
N VAL A 111 1.02 -2.05 -9.64
CA VAL A 111 0.84 -2.42 -8.23
C VAL A 111 1.93 -3.39 -7.83
N VAL A 112 2.74 -2.99 -6.85
CA VAL A 112 3.85 -3.79 -6.31
C VAL A 112 3.68 -3.93 -4.80
N ALA A 113 4.11 -5.06 -4.25
CA ALA A 113 4.31 -5.22 -2.81
C ALA A 113 5.74 -5.66 -2.54
N VAL A 114 6.36 -4.99 -1.56
CA VAL A 114 7.73 -5.23 -1.12
C VAL A 114 7.76 -5.41 0.39
N THR A 115 8.79 -6.08 0.89
CA THR A 115 9.03 -6.20 2.33
C THR A 115 9.68 -4.96 2.92
N ASP A 116 10.47 -4.28 2.11
CA ASP A 116 11.34 -3.14 2.40
C ASP A 116 11.70 -2.44 1.08
N GLY A 117 12.25 -1.23 1.16
CA GLY A 117 12.73 -0.50 -0.01
C GLY A 117 11.60 0.13 -0.84
N GLY A 118 10.49 0.53 -0.21
CA GLY A 118 9.34 1.10 -0.92
C GLY A 118 9.66 2.36 -1.74
N LEU A 119 10.60 3.18 -1.25
CA LEU A 119 11.10 4.36 -1.98
C LEU A 119 11.98 3.98 -3.17
N ASP A 120 12.84 2.97 -3.03
CA ASP A 120 13.69 2.50 -4.13
C ASP A 120 12.83 1.90 -5.26
N GLU A 121 11.80 1.13 -4.90
CA GLU A 121 10.82 0.60 -5.86
C GLU A 121 10.06 1.73 -6.57
N ALA A 122 9.62 2.74 -5.82
CA ALA A 122 8.94 3.91 -6.41
C ALA A 122 9.85 4.66 -7.41
N ALA A 123 11.13 4.83 -7.07
CA ALA A 123 12.10 5.47 -7.95
C ALA A 123 12.33 4.64 -9.23
N LEU A 124 12.36 3.31 -9.15
CA LEU A 124 12.46 2.43 -10.32
C LEU A 124 11.21 2.56 -11.22
N LEU A 125 10.01 2.47 -10.65
CA LEU A 125 8.76 2.60 -11.42
C LEU A 125 8.66 3.94 -12.16
N ILE A 126 9.13 5.02 -11.54
CA ILE A 126 9.14 6.35 -12.18
C ILE A 126 10.27 6.45 -13.21
N GLY A 127 11.47 5.96 -12.89
CA GLY A 127 12.63 5.99 -13.79
C GLY A 127 12.42 5.18 -15.07
N ASP A 128 11.71 4.05 -14.99
CA ASP A 128 11.34 3.22 -16.12
C ASP A 128 10.16 3.78 -16.93
N GLY A 129 9.48 4.81 -16.41
CA GLY A 129 8.31 5.44 -17.04
C GLY A 129 7.02 4.62 -16.90
N ASP A 130 7.00 3.62 -16.00
CA ASP A 130 5.82 2.82 -15.69
C ASP A 130 4.79 3.62 -14.87
N ALA A 131 5.22 4.66 -14.16
CA ALA A 131 4.38 5.60 -13.44
C ALA A 131 4.96 7.02 -13.46
N ASP A 132 4.11 8.05 -13.39
CA ASP A 132 4.52 9.45 -13.19
C ASP A 132 4.51 9.87 -11.71
N GLN A 133 3.69 9.17 -10.91
CA GLN A 133 3.58 9.29 -9.47
C GLN A 133 3.49 7.90 -8.84
N VAL A 134 3.92 7.74 -7.59
CA VAL A 134 3.77 6.48 -6.85
C VAL A 134 3.22 6.76 -5.46
N LEU A 135 2.14 6.08 -5.10
CA LEU A 135 1.64 6.01 -3.74
C LEU A 135 2.33 4.84 -3.01
N ILE A 136 3.20 5.17 -2.06
CA ILE A 136 3.83 4.20 -1.17
C ILE A 136 2.98 4.10 0.09
N VAL A 137 2.58 2.90 0.47
CA VAL A 137 1.84 2.63 1.72
C VAL A 137 2.65 1.69 2.59
N GLN A 138 3.15 2.21 3.69
CA GLN A 138 3.97 1.50 4.66
C GLN A 138 3.11 1.04 5.84
N ILE A 139 3.22 -0.22 6.23
CA ILE A 139 2.42 -0.77 7.35
C ILE A 139 3.32 -1.52 8.30
N THR A 140 3.36 -1.07 9.57
CA THR A 140 4.15 -1.70 10.63
C THR A 140 3.30 -1.87 11.89
N GLY A 141 2.92 -3.10 12.19
CA GLY A 141 2.08 -3.42 13.34
C GLY A 141 0.70 -2.76 13.24
N VAL A 142 0.43 -1.79 14.12
CA VAL A 142 -0.83 -1.02 14.17
C VAL A 142 -0.69 0.40 13.62
N GLN A 143 0.47 0.73 13.04
CA GLN A 143 0.77 2.02 12.44
C GLN A 143 0.86 1.89 10.92
N ALA A 144 0.53 2.95 10.23
CA ALA A 144 0.71 3.04 8.79
C ALA A 144 1.06 4.47 8.37
N ALA A 145 1.77 4.59 7.26
CA ALA A 145 2.06 5.86 6.59
C ALA A 145 1.81 5.70 5.10
N ALA A 146 1.40 6.79 4.45
CA ALA A 146 1.32 6.86 3.00
C ALA A 146 2.06 8.09 2.49
N LEU A 147 2.84 7.91 1.44
CA LEU A 147 3.58 8.95 0.74
C LEU A 147 3.20 8.92 -0.74
N LEU A 148 2.74 10.03 -1.28
CA LEU A 148 2.62 10.19 -2.73
C LEU A 148 3.89 10.90 -3.22
N VAL A 149 4.61 10.28 -4.13
CA VAL A 149 5.87 10.80 -4.68
C VAL A 149 5.83 10.94 -6.19
N SER A 150 6.66 11.83 -6.75
CA SER A 150 6.96 11.94 -8.18
C SER A 150 8.46 12.08 -8.43
N GLY A 151 8.91 11.96 -9.68
CA GLY A 151 10.28 12.26 -10.06
C GLY A 151 10.49 13.75 -10.39
N GLY A 152 11.63 14.31 -9.99
CA GLY A 152 12.09 15.64 -10.42
C GLY A 152 12.59 16.54 -9.29
N ASP A 153 13.08 17.74 -9.63
CA ASP A 153 13.34 18.82 -8.68
C ASP A 153 12.07 19.68 -8.54
N LEU A 154 11.66 20.02 -7.30
CA LEU A 154 10.58 20.99 -7.06
C LEU A 154 10.94 22.32 -7.78
N THR A 155 10.16 22.69 -8.80
CA THR A 155 10.27 23.99 -9.49
C THR A 155 9.41 25.06 -8.85
#